data_AF-A0A6A0ADL8-F1
#
_entry.id   AF-A0A6A0ADL8-F1
#
_cell.length_a   1.000
_cell.length_b   1.000
_cell.length_c   1.000
_cell.angle_alpha   90.00
_cell.angle_beta   90.00
_cell.angle_gamma   90.00
#
_symmetry.space_group_name_H-M   'P 1'
#
loop_
_entity.id
_entity.type
_entity.pdbx_description
1 polymer ?
#
loop_
_entity_poly.entity_id
_entity_poly.type
_entity_poly.pdbx_seq_one_letter_code
_entity_poly.pdbx_strand_id
1 'polypeptide(L)'
;MHVAGLLHGLGKLLAHKKFGSQPQWSVCGESYPLGCRFDPHIFGAQFFLANPDKRRRMYQTQLGIYQARCGLRNVLMSWGSQEYLFLVLLLNSSQLPYEALFLLRHLRFTALTRPGNTYQALLSPEDEALMPLLRAFQRLTAYQRVDIPAALRLNGPDFHAYYTRLLHQYLPEQLMW
;
A
#
# COMPACT_ATOMS: atom_id res chain seq x y z
N MET A 1 -7.74 -12.51 2.67
CA MET A 1 -7.08 -11.70 3.72
C MET A 1 -5.75 -12.27 4.20
N HIS A 2 -5.65 -13.56 4.58
CA HIS A 2 -4.39 -14.11 5.16
C HIS A 2 -3.17 -13.99 4.24
N VAL A 3 -3.31 -14.29 2.94
CA VAL A 3 -2.21 -14.12 1.96
C VAL A 3 -1.78 -12.66 1.86
N ALA A 4 -2.72 -11.72 1.77
CA ALA A 4 -2.37 -10.29 1.79
C ALA A 4 -1.61 -9.91 3.09
N GLY A 5 -2.01 -10.47 4.24
CA GLY A 5 -1.30 -10.32 5.50
C GLY A 5 0.10 -10.95 5.54
N LEU A 6 0.37 -11.98 4.73
CA LEU A 6 1.74 -12.49 4.55
C LEU A 6 2.56 -11.61 3.61
N LEU A 7 1.95 -11.13 2.52
CA LEU A 7 2.65 -10.45 1.43
C LEU A 7 2.93 -8.97 1.69
N HIS A 8 2.13 -8.27 2.49
CA HIS A 8 2.13 -6.79 2.55
C HIS A 8 3.49 -6.14 2.90
N GLY A 9 4.38 -6.89 3.55
CA GLY A 9 5.73 -6.42 3.90
C GLY A 9 6.77 -6.63 2.79
N LEU A 10 6.52 -7.48 1.80
CA LEU A 10 7.53 -7.94 0.84
C LEU A 10 8.02 -6.84 -0.09
N GLY A 11 7.23 -5.81 -0.34
CA GLY A 11 7.68 -4.66 -1.12
C GLY A 11 8.87 -3.91 -0.51
N LYS A 12 9.18 -4.13 0.79
CA LYS A 12 10.38 -3.60 1.43
C LYS A 12 11.67 -4.23 0.92
N LEU A 13 11.59 -5.34 0.17
CA LEU A 13 12.73 -5.95 -0.49
C LEU A 13 13.48 -4.94 -1.38
N LEU A 14 12.83 -3.90 -1.91
CA LEU A 14 13.49 -2.80 -2.63
C LEU A 14 14.73 -2.21 -1.91
N ALA A 15 14.73 -2.18 -0.57
CA ALA A 15 15.87 -1.69 0.21
C ALA A 15 17.04 -2.69 0.26
N HIS A 16 16.78 -3.96 -0.03
CA HIS A 16 17.78 -5.02 0.02
C HIS A 16 18.71 -4.95 -1.20
N LYS A 17 19.98 -5.26 -0.96
CA LYS A 17 21.06 -5.16 -1.96
C LYS A 17 20.83 -5.95 -3.26
N LYS A 18 20.01 -7.01 -3.20
CA LYS A 18 19.68 -7.87 -4.35
C LYS A 18 18.51 -7.36 -5.21
N PHE A 19 17.74 -6.38 -4.74
CA PHE A 19 16.46 -5.99 -5.34
C PHE A 19 16.37 -4.48 -5.68
N GLY A 20 17.43 -3.71 -5.41
CA GLY A 20 17.49 -2.31 -5.84
C GLY A 20 18.32 -1.39 -4.95
N SER A 21 18.66 -1.79 -3.71
CA SER A 21 19.40 -0.95 -2.75
C SER A 21 18.79 0.44 -2.56
N GLN A 22 17.45 0.54 -2.67
CA GLN A 22 16.76 1.82 -2.61
C GLN A 22 16.88 2.44 -1.22
N PRO A 23 17.08 3.78 -1.12
CA PRO A 23 17.15 4.45 0.16
C PRO A 23 15.81 4.34 0.89
N GLN A 24 15.84 4.33 2.22
CA GLN A 24 14.65 4.04 3.02
C GLN A 24 13.46 4.98 2.75
N TRP A 25 13.72 6.24 2.38
CA TRP A 25 12.67 7.21 2.06
C TRP A 25 11.90 6.90 0.78
N SER A 26 12.47 6.11 -0.15
CA SER A 26 11.80 5.65 -1.38
C SER A 26 11.18 4.25 -1.24
N VAL A 27 11.21 3.67 -0.03
CA VAL A 27 10.70 2.32 0.26
C VAL A 27 9.65 2.33 1.38
N CYS A 28 9.96 3.04 2.46
CA CYS A 28 9.13 3.16 3.65
C CYS A 28 8.45 4.53 3.71
N GLY A 29 7.36 4.62 4.47
CA GLY A 29 6.66 5.88 4.68
C GLY A 29 5.16 5.73 4.48
N GLU A 30 4.46 6.82 4.73
CA GLU A 30 3.08 6.98 4.27
C GLU A 30 3.09 7.26 2.76
N SER A 31 2.20 6.60 2.02
CA SER A 31 2.02 6.86 0.59
C SER A 31 0.98 7.96 0.39
N TYR A 32 1.14 8.76 -0.66
CA TYR A 32 0.25 9.89 -0.96
C TYR A 32 0.12 10.11 -2.48
N PRO A 33 -0.99 10.71 -2.96
CA PRO A 33 -1.14 11.08 -4.37
C PRO A 33 -0.11 12.12 -4.80
N LEU A 34 0.50 11.91 -5.97
CA LEU A 34 1.34 12.89 -6.67
C LEU A 34 0.50 13.70 -7.66
N GLY A 35 1.00 14.82 -8.17
CA GLY A 35 0.31 15.59 -9.21
C GLY A 35 -0.96 16.34 -8.77
N CYS A 36 -1.27 16.34 -7.47
CA CYS A 36 -2.30 17.18 -6.84
C CYS A 36 -1.80 17.71 -5.49
N ARG A 37 -2.61 18.54 -4.83
CA ARG A 37 -2.17 19.23 -3.62
C ARG A 37 -1.87 18.23 -2.49
N PHE A 38 -0.65 18.32 -1.94
CA PHE A 38 -0.31 17.60 -0.70
C PHE A 38 -1.14 18.11 0.47
N ASP A 39 -1.80 17.19 1.15
CA ASP A 39 -2.64 17.47 2.32
C ASP A 39 -1.79 17.56 3.60
N PRO A 40 -2.06 18.52 4.50
CA PRO A 40 -1.37 18.64 5.78
C PRO A 40 -1.45 17.41 6.70
N HIS A 41 -2.43 16.52 6.51
CA HIS A 41 -2.56 15.30 7.31
C HIS A 41 -1.55 14.21 6.95
N ILE A 42 -0.84 14.33 5.81
CA ILE A 42 0.23 13.41 5.46
C ILE A 42 1.35 13.54 6.51
N PHE A 43 1.86 12.42 7.00
CA PHE A 43 2.95 12.39 7.96
C PHE A 43 4.19 13.05 7.35
N GLY A 44 4.74 14.05 8.04
CA GLY A 44 5.89 14.80 7.53
C GLY A 44 5.53 15.85 6.47
N ALA A 45 4.26 16.26 6.35
CA ALA A 45 3.83 17.23 5.34
C ALA A 45 4.63 18.55 5.33
N GLN A 46 5.22 18.95 6.46
CA GLN A 46 6.10 20.11 6.55
C GLN A 46 7.31 20.03 5.60
N PHE A 47 7.79 18.83 5.27
CA PHE A 47 8.92 18.65 4.37
C PHE A 47 8.55 18.85 2.89
N PHE A 48 7.25 18.89 2.54
CA PHE A 48 6.83 19.15 1.17
C PHE A 48 7.12 20.56 0.68
N LEU A 49 7.44 21.51 1.57
CA LEU A 49 7.87 22.85 1.17
C LEU A 49 9.07 22.83 0.21
N ALA A 50 9.96 21.84 0.36
CA ALA A 50 11.12 21.66 -0.50
C ALA A 50 10.80 20.90 -1.81
N ASN A 51 9.62 20.27 -1.93
CA ASN A 51 9.26 19.49 -3.11
C ASN A 51 9.05 20.41 -4.32
N PRO A 52 9.72 20.17 -5.46
CA PRO A 52 9.56 21.00 -6.67
C PRO A 52 8.12 21.10 -7.16
N ASP A 53 7.28 20.10 -6.88
CA ASP A 53 5.86 20.11 -7.24
C ASP A 53 5.09 21.22 -6.54
N LYS A 54 5.53 21.73 -5.37
CA LYS A 54 4.92 22.90 -4.72
C LYS A 54 4.98 24.17 -5.56
N ARG A 55 5.94 24.26 -6.48
CA ARG A 55 6.08 25.40 -7.41
C ARG A 55 5.22 25.25 -8.65
N ARG A 56 4.63 24.07 -8.89
CA ARG A 56 3.77 23.81 -10.04
C ARG A 56 2.32 24.17 -9.70
N ARG A 57 1.84 25.29 -10.28
CA ARG A 57 0.47 25.80 -10.07
C ARG A 57 -0.60 24.74 -10.31
N MET A 58 -0.43 23.92 -11.35
CA MET A 58 -1.35 22.84 -11.70
C MET A 58 -1.53 21.83 -10.55
N TYR A 59 -0.49 21.56 -9.76
CA TYR A 59 -0.55 20.57 -8.68
C TYR A 59 -0.99 21.17 -7.34
N GLN A 60 -1.30 22.48 -7.29
CA GLN A 60 -1.75 23.13 -6.05
C GLN A 60 -3.27 23.09 -5.85
N THR A 61 -4.02 22.51 -6.79
CA THR A 61 -5.46 22.29 -6.64
C THR A 61 -5.74 20.92 -6.02
N GLN A 62 -6.94 20.75 -5.46
CA GLN A 62 -7.35 19.50 -4.81
C GLN A 62 -7.25 18.28 -5.74
N LEU A 63 -7.63 18.45 -7.01
CA LEU A 63 -7.61 17.37 -7.99
C LEU A 63 -6.33 17.38 -8.84
N GLY A 64 -5.65 18.52 -8.98
CA GLY A 64 -4.43 18.62 -9.77
C GLY A 64 -4.64 18.14 -11.20
N ILE A 65 -3.92 17.08 -11.57
CA ILE A 65 -4.02 16.41 -12.88
C ILE A 65 -5.20 15.41 -12.99
N TYR A 66 -5.92 15.14 -11.90
CA TYR A 66 -6.95 14.12 -11.84
C TYR A 66 -8.34 14.67 -12.13
N GLN A 67 -9.21 13.78 -12.59
CA GLN A 67 -10.65 14.02 -12.63
C GLN A 67 -11.29 13.66 -11.28
N ALA A 68 -12.38 14.31 -10.93
CA ALA A 68 -13.15 13.94 -9.75
C ALA A 68 -13.65 12.49 -9.88
N ARG A 69 -13.50 11.72 -8.79
CA ARG A 69 -13.91 10.31 -8.69
C ARG A 69 -13.29 9.40 -9.76
N CYS A 70 -12.07 9.72 -10.22
CA CYS A 70 -11.36 8.91 -11.21
C CYS A 70 -11.02 7.50 -10.72
N GLY A 71 -11.07 7.27 -9.40
CA GLY A 71 -10.68 6.03 -8.76
C GLY A 71 -9.18 5.97 -8.50
N LEU A 72 -8.80 5.40 -7.37
CA LEU A 72 -7.41 5.29 -6.93
C LEU A 72 -6.55 4.47 -7.88
N ARG A 73 -7.16 3.56 -8.65
CA ARG A 73 -6.46 2.84 -9.73
C ARG A 73 -5.78 3.79 -10.73
N ASN A 74 -6.38 4.96 -10.96
CA ASN A 74 -5.94 5.99 -11.91
C ASN A 74 -5.12 7.12 -11.23
N VAL A 75 -4.85 7.00 -9.93
CA VAL A 75 -4.05 7.97 -9.18
C VAL A 75 -2.60 7.51 -9.17
N LEU A 76 -1.69 8.42 -9.51
CA LEU A 76 -0.26 8.18 -9.36
C LEU A 76 0.09 8.35 -7.88
N MET A 77 0.38 7.24 -7.22
CA MET A 77 0.83 7.23 -5.83
C MET A 77 2.33 7.47 -5.75
N SER A 78 2.78 8.07 -4.65
CA SER A 78 4.20 8.19 -4.31
C SER A 78 4.88 6.81 -4.37
N TRP A 79 6.03 6.73 -5.03
CA TRP A 79 6.80 5.49 -5.13
C TRP A 79 7.18 4.95 -3.74
N GLY A 80 7.06 3.64 -3.57
CA GLY A 80 7.35 2.98 -2.31
C GLY A 80 7.07 1.48 -2.36
N SER A 81 7.27 0.82 -1.23
CA SER A 81 7.08 -0.63 -1.09
C SER A 81 5.71 -1.13 -1.53
N GLN A 82 4.64 -0.36 -1.28
CA GLN A 82 3.27 -0.79 -1.62
C GLN A 82 3.01 -0.75 -3.13
N GLU A 83 3.43 0.34 -3.79
CA GLU A 83 3.26 0.48 -5.25
C GLU A 83 4.12 -0.56 -5.98
N TYR A 84 5.35 -0.78 -5.53
CA TYR A 84 6.22 -1.82 -6.08
C TYR A 84 5.64 -3.21 -5.91
N LEU A 85 5.18 -3.59 -4.71
CA LEU A 85 4.57 -4.90 -4.49
C LEU A 85 3.32 -5.09 -5.35
N PHE A 86 2.48 -4.06 -5.46
CA PHE A 86 1.32 -4.09 -6.35
C PHE A 86 1.72 -4.37 -7.81
N LEU A 87 2.76 -3.69 -8.32
CA LEU A 87 3.26 -3.94 -9.67
C LEU A 87 3.84 -5.34 -9.85
N VAL A 88 4.62 -5.84 -8.87
CA VAL A 88 5.11 -7.23 -8.90
C VAL A 88 3.96 -8.21 -9.01
N LEU A 89 2.93 -8.07 -8.17
CA LEU A 89 1.77 -8.98 -8.18
C LEU A 89 0.95 -8.87 -9.47
N LEU A 90 0.81 -7.67 -10.02
CA LEU A 90 0.08 -7.42 -11.26
C LEU A 90 0.83 -8.01 -12.47
N LEU A 91 2.13 -7.71 -12.60
CA LEU A 91 2.95 -8.11 -13.74
C LEU A 91 3.23 -9.62 -13.76
N ASN A 92 3.24 -10.27 -12.59
CA ASN A 92 3.30 -11.73 -12.48
C ASN A 92 1.93 -12.42 -12.64
N SER A 93 0.88 -11.68 -13.04
CA SER A 93 -0.47 -12.22 -13.24
C SER A 93 -1.00 -13.01 -12.03
N SER A 94 -0.79 -12.49 -10.81
CA SER A 94 -1.31 -13.13 -9.61
C SER A 94 -2.84 -13.30 -9.68
N GLN A 95 -3.35 -14.38 -9.12
CA GLN A 95 -4.78 -14.69 -9.03
C GLN A 95 -5.43 -14.05 -7.80
N LEU A 96 -4.78 -13.06 -7.19
CA LEU A 96 -5.33 -12.34 -6.05
C LEU A 96 -6.58 -11.56 -6.48
N PRO A 97 -7.65 -11.60 -5.66
CA PRO A 97 -8.83 -10.80 -5.94
C PRO A 97 -8.50 -9.30 -5.87
N TYR A 98 -9.28 -8.49 -6.60
CA TYR A 98 -9.05 -7.04 -6.70
C TYR A 98 -8.96 -6.37 -5.33
N GLU A 99 -9.78 -6.79 -4.38
CA GLU A 99 -9.79 -6.30 -3.01
C GLU A 99 -8.44 -6.52 -2.33
N ALA A 100 -7.81 -7.68 -2.51
CA ALA A 100 -6.49 -7.95 -1.93
C ALA A 100 -5.43 -7.02 -2.54
N LEU A 101 -5.45 -6.81 -3.86
CA LEU A 101 -4.54 -5.90 -4.55
C LEU A 101 -4.76 -4.45 -4.10
N PHE A 102 -6.02 -4.03 -3.94
CA PHE A 102 -6.39 -2.71 -3.44
C PHE A 102 -5.86 -2.46 -2.02
N LEU A 103 -6.01 -3.45 -1.13
CA LEU A 103 -5.51 -3.38 0.25
C LEU A 103 -3.99 -3.28 0.29
N LEU A 104 -3.29 -4.08 -0.51
CA LEU A 104 -1.84 -4.09 -0.58
C LEU A 104 -1.30 -2.75 -1.12
N ARG A 105 -1.86 -2.25 -2.22
CA ARG A 105 -1.41 -0.99 -2.83
C ARG A 105 -1.61 0.23 -1.92
N HIS A 106 -2.76 0.31 -1.25
CA HIS A 106 -3.15 1.50 -0.47
C HIS A 106 -2.91 1.35 1.04
N LEU A 107 -2.24 0.28 1.48
CA LEU A 107 -2.01 0.00 2.90
C LEU A 107 -1.41 1.19 3.65
N ARG A 108 -0.45 1.88 3.00
CA ARG A 108 0.29 3.00 3.59
C ARG A 108 -0.36 4.35 3.34
N PHE A 109 -1.52 4.43 2.69
CA PHE A 109 -2.22 5.68 2.43
C PHE A 109 -3.08 6.10 3.64
N THR A 110 -2.43 6.49 4.73
CA THR A 110 -3.12 6.71 6.01
C THR A 110 -3.85 8.05 6.11
N ALA A 111 -3.53 9.04 5.29
CA ALA A 111 -4.23 10.32 5.23
C ALA A 111 -5.68 10.16 4.71
N LEU A 112 -5.93 9.10 3.94
CA LEU A 112 -7.26 8.74 3.45
C LEU A 112 -8.13 8.10 4.55
N THR A 113 -7.52 7.38 5.49
CA THR A 113 -8.24 6.58 6.50
C THR A 113 -8.20 7.18 7.91
N ARG A 114 -7.28 8.08 8.22
CA ARG A 114 -7.28 8.79 9.50
C ARG A 114 -8.44 9.79 9.60
N PRO A 115 -8.83 10.17 10.83
CA PRO A 115 -9.80 11.25 11.04
C PRO A 115 -9.43 12.49 10.22
N GLY A 116 -10.40 13.07 9.53
CA GLY A 116 -10.20 14.12 8.52
C GLY A 116 -10.49 13.65 7.07
N ASN A 117 -10.34 12.36 6.78
CA ASN A 117 -10.67 11.70 5.49
C ASN A 117 -10.34 12.57 4.26
N THR A 118 -9.06 12.80 4.03
CA THR A 118 -8.56 13.61 2.92
C THR A 118 -8.61 12.81 1.61
N TYR A 119 -8.54 13.46 0.46
CA TYR A 119 -8.54 12.81 -0.87
C TYR A 119 -9.82 12.05 -1.29
N GLN A 120 -10.94 12.21 -0.58
CA GLN A 120 -12.22 11.57 -0.96
C GLN A 120 -12.68 11.92 -2.39
N ALA A 121 -12.32 13.11 -2.89
CA ALA A 121 -12.64 13.52 -4.25
C ALA A 121 -11.97 12.67 -5.35
N LEU A 122 -11.01 11.79 -5.00
CA LEU A 122 -10.37 10.87 -5.94
C LEU A 122 -11.03 9.48 -5.95
N LEU A 123 -11.82 9.13 -4.92
CA LEU A 123 -12.39 7.79 -4.78
C LEU A 123 -13.50 7.54 -5.80
N SER A 124 -13.45 6.38 -6.45
CA SER A 124 -14.61 5.85 -7.19
C SER A 124 -15.60 5.19 -6.22
N PRO A 125 -16.84 4.90 -6.65
CA PRO A 125 -17.79 4.14 -5.83
C PRO A 125 -17.24 2.78 -5.35
N GLU A 126 -16.45 2.11 -6.18
CA GLU A 126 -15.80 0.84 -5.83
C GLU A 126 -14.74 1.03 -4.74
N ASP A 127 -13.93 2.09 -4.82
CA ASP A 127 -12.95 2.39 -3.78
C ASP A 127 -13.63 2.71 -2.44
N GLU A 128 -14.73 3.49 -2.48
CA GLU A 128 -15.53 3.82 -1.31
C GLU A 128 -16.07 2.56 -0.61
N ALA A 129 -16.54 1.58 -1.40
CA ALA A 129 -17.01 0.30 -0.87
C ALA A 129 -15.90 -0.51 -0.16
N LEU A 130 -14.64 -0.34 -0.56
CA LEU A 130 -13.48 -1.02 0.03
C LEU A 130 -12.88 -0.29 1.25
N MET A 131 -13.30 0.94 1.52
CA MET A 131 -12.78 1.74 2.64
C MET A 131 -12.90 1.06 4.02
N PRO A 132 -14.02 0.39 4.37
CA PRO A 132 -14.11 -0.35 5.64
C PRO A 132 -13.08 -1.48 5.74
N LEU A 133 -12.85 -2.19 4.63
CA LEU A 133 -11.89 -3.28 4.55
C LEU A 133 -10.45 -2.75 4.66
N LEU A 134 -10.13 -1.64 4.00
CA LEU A 134 -8.83 -0.98 4.11
C LEU A 134 -8.53 -0.55 5.55
N ARG A 135 -9.50 0.06 6.23
CA ARG A 135 -9.38 0.43 7.66
C ARG A 135 -9.19 -0.78 8.57
N ALA A 136 -9.87 -1.88 8.30
CA ALA A 136 -9.69 -3.12 9.06
C ALA A 136 -8.29 -3.71 8.84
N PHE A 137 -7.83 -3.78 7.60
CA PHE A 137 -6.53 -4.33 7.24
C PHE A 137 -5.36 -3.48 7.78
N GLN A 138 -5.48 -2.14 7.74
CA GLN A 138 -4.51 -1.24 8.36
C GLN A 138 -4.39 -1.44 9.88
N ARG A 139 -5.51 -1.71 10.57
CA ARG A 139 -5.49 -2.00 12.02
C ARG A 139 -4.80 -3.33 12.31
N LEU A 140 -5.04 -4.36 11.49
CA LEU A 140 -4.42 -5.69 11.66
C LEU A 140 -2.92 -5.70 11.36
N THR A 141 -2.47 -4.87 10.42
CA THR A 141 -1.06 -4.81 9.98
C THR A 141 -0.25 -3.75 10.73
N ALA A 142 -0.90 -2.95 11.59
CA ALA A 142 -0.21 -2.03 12.47
C ALA A 142 0.74 -2.82 13.38
N TYR A 143 2.01 -2.40 13.42
CA TYR A 143 2.98 -3.06 14.29
C TYR A 143 2.52 -2.91 15.74
N GLN A 144 2.32 -4.04 16.40
CA GLN A 144 2.10 -4.12 17.84
C GLN A 144 3.10 -5.12 18.41
N ARG A 145 3.87 -4.68 19.40
CA ARG A 145 4.69 -5.61 20.18
C ARG A 145 3.76 -6.31 21.16
N VAL A 146 3.40 -7.55 20.87
CA VAL A 146 2.52 -8.38 21.69
C VAL A 146 3.26 -9.66 22.06
N ASP A 147 3.22 -10.02 23.33
CA ASP A 147 3.70 -11.33 23.77
C ASP A 147 2.70 -12.40 23.33
N ILE A 148 3.04 -13.14 22.28
CA ILE A 148 2.19 -14.21 21.75
C ILE A 148 2.37 -15.47 22.63
N PRO A 149 1.29 -15.95 23.28
CA PRO A 149 1.33 -17.19 24.07
C PRO A 149 1.89 -18.35 23.25
N ALA A 150 2.66 -19.24 23.88
CA ALA A 150 3.32 -20.35 23.17
C ALA A 150 2.34 -21.21 22.34
N ALA A 151 1.12 -21.44 22.86
CA ALA A 151 0.06 -22.18 22.18
C ALA A 151 -0.51 -21.47 20.93
N LEU A 152 -0.30 -20.16 20.79
CA LEU A 152 -0.74 -19.36 19.65
C LEU A 152 0.43 -19.00 18.71
N ARG A 153 1.65 -19.44 19.03
CA ARG A 153 2.80 -19.21 18.16
C ARG A 153 2.60 -20.04 16.89
N LEU A 154 2.64 -19.33 15.77
CA LEU A 154 2.53 -19.91 14.45
C LEU A 154 3.89 -20.49 14.05
N ASN A 155 4.16 -21.73 14.46
CA ASN A 155 5.41 -22.44 14.19
C ASN A 155 5.15 -23.86 13.67
N GLY A 156 6.19 -24.46 13.10
CA GLY A 156 6.15 -25.86 12.66
C GLY A 156 5.68 -26.08 11.21
N PRO A 157 5.70 -27.35 10.77
CA PRO A 157 5.46 -27.75 9.38
C PRO A 157 4.03 -27.47 8.91
N ASP A 158 3.03 -27.57 9.78
CA ASP A 158 1.63 -27.36 9.42
C ASP A 158 1.34 -25.91 9.00
N PHE A 159 1.95 -24.95 9.70
CA PHE A 159 1.84 -23.53 9.36
C PHE A 159 2.50 -23.23 8.01
N HIS A 160 3.69 -23.78 7.79
CA HIS A 160 4.38 -23.66 6.51
C HIS A 160 3.54 -24.27 5.38
N ALA A 161 2.98 -25.47 5.58
CA ALA A 161 2.12 -26.14 4.60
C ALA A 161 0.83 -25.34 4.31
N TYR A 162 0.23 -24.72 5.32
CA TYR A 162 -0.95 -23.86 5.16
C TYR A 162 -0.65 -22.67 4.25
N TYR A 163 0.39 -21.88 4.52
CA TYR A 163 0.74 -20.74 3.69
C TYR A 163 1.28 -21.15 2.32
N THR A 164 2.04 -22.25 2.22
CA THR A 164 2.51 -22.78 0.94
C THR A 164 1.33 -23.08 0.01
N ARG A 165 0.29 -23.75 0.52
CA ARG A 165 -0.93 -24.03 -0.25
C ARG A 165 -1.64 -22.75 -0.72
N LEU A 166 -1.73 -21.76 0.15
CA LEU A 166 -2.29 -20.47 -0.21
C LEU A 166 -1.46 -19.75 -1.27
N LEU A 167 -0.13 -19.78 -1.16
CA LEU A 167 0.75 -19.17 -2.16
C LEU A 167 0.57 -19.85 -3.53
N HIS A 168 0.51 -21.18 -3.59
CA HIS A 168 0.23 -21.91 -4.85
C HIS A 168 -1.15 -21.61 -5.44
N GLN A 169 -2.14 -21.30 -4.60
CA GLN A 169 -3.48 -20.94 -5.08
C GLN A 169 -3.48 -19.56 -5.79
N TYR A 170 -2.71 -18.61 -5.28
CA TYR A 170 -2.82 -17.20 -5.70
C TYR A 170 -1.64 -16.67 -6.51
N LEU A 171 -0.48 -17.32 -6.47
CA LEU A 171 0.75 -16.85 -7.08
C LEU A 171 1.34 -17.92 -8.01
N PRO A 172 2.05 -17.53 -9.07
CA PRO A 172 2.84 -18.46 -9.85
C PRO A 172 3.98 -19.06 -9.00
N GLU A 173 4.56 -20.16 -9.48
CA GLU A 173 5.66 -20.87 -8.81
C GLU A 173 6.89 -19.98 -8.59
N GLN A 174 7.17 -19.08 -9.55
CA GLN A 174 8.25 -18.10 -9.47
C GLN A 174 7.72 -16.71 -9.74
N LEU A 175 8.21 -15.74 -8.96
CA LEU A 175 7.91 -14.32 -9.12
C LEU A 175 9.12 -13.59 -9.68
N MET A 176 8.87 -12.74 -10.66
CA MET A 176 9.80 -11.73 -11.14
C MET A 176 9.67 -10.49 -10.25
N TRP A 177 10.73 -10.20 -9.51
CA TRP A 177 10.82 -9.08 -8.57
C TRP A 177 11.50 -7.87 -9.20
#